data_AF-A0A8D8R8D1-F1
#
_entry.id   AF-A0A8D8R8D1-F1
#
_cell.length_a   1.000
_cell.length_b   1.000
_cell.length_c   1.000
_cell.angle_alpha   90.00
_cell.angle_beta   90.00
_cell.angle_gamma   90.00
#
_symmetry.space_group_name_H-M   'P 1'
#
loop_
_entity.id
_entity.type
_entity.pdbx_description
1 polymer ?
#
loop_
_entity_poly.entity_id
_entity_poly.type
_entity_poly.pdbx_seq_one_letter_code
_entity_poly.pdbx_strand_id
1 'polypeptide(L)'
;IKPRFRKSFCITSHPIGCEYNVYNQIYYVKKRNLFLKEGPKKVLIIGSSSGFGLASNIVTTFGFEAKTIGVFHGEKNYFQNYSNEGWYNIAALNKFSKILGLYSKNINCDA
;
A
#
# COMPACT_ATOMS: atom_id res chain seq x y z
N ILE A 1 17.44 -9.97 -2.00
CA ILE A 1 17.67 -8.77 -2.86
C ILE A 1 18.50 -7.78 -2.04
N LYS A 2 19.54 -7.15 -2.60
CA LYS A 2 20.37 -6.15 -1.89
C LYS A 2 20.09 -4.74 -2.43
N PRO A 3 20.17 -3.69 -1.61
CA PRO A 3 19.96 -2.32 -2.07
C PRO A 3 21.04 -1.93 -3.08
N ARG A 4 20.61 -1.37 -4.22
CA ARG A 4 21.49 -0.82 -5.25
C ARG A 4 21.09 0.62 -5.51
N PHE A 5 22.04 1.53 -5.34
CA PHE A 5 21.82 2.95 -5.58
C PHE A 5 22.48 3.40 -6.89
N ARG A 6 21.81 4.30 -7.59
CA ARG A 6 22.39 5.11 -8.66
C ARG A 6 22.11 6.56 -8.29
N LYS A 7 23.16 7.36 -8.06
CA LYS A 7 23.02 8.72 -7.51
C LYS A 7 22.15 8.70 -6.24
N SER A 8 21.04 9.44 -6.23
CA SER A 8 20.11 9.56 -5.10
C SER A 8 18.94 8.58 -5.12
N PHE A 9 18.83 7.68 -6.10
CA PHE A 9 17.71 6.75 -6.22
C PHE A 9 18.13 5.28 -6.04
N CYS A 10 17.35 4.53 -5.27
CA CYS A 10 17.49 3.08 -5.15
C CYS A 10 16.76 2.43 -6.33
N ILE A 11 17.46 1.59 -7.09
CA ILE A 11 16.89 0.91 -8.26
C ILE A 11 16.27 -0.45 -7.92
N THR A 12 16.41 -0.94 -6.68
CA THR A 12 15.92 -2.25 -6.24
C THR A 12 14.95 -2.12 -5.07
N SER A 13 13.94 -2.98 -5.01
CA SER A 13 13.01 -3.07 -3.87
C SER A 13 12.92 -4.49 -3.33
N HIS A 14 12.84 -4.64 -2.01
CA HIS A 14 12.78 -5.95 -1.35
C HIS A 14 11.32 -6.34 -1.04
N PRO A 15 10.76 -7.40 -1.64
CA PRO A 15 9.33 -7.72 -1.51
C PRO A 15 8.90 -7.94 -0.06
N ILE A 16 9.65 -8.76 0.69
CA ILE A 16 9.37 -9.03 2.11
C ILE A 16 9.51 -7.76 2.96
N GLY A 17 10.44 -6.86 2.60
CA GLY A 17 10.65 -5.62 3.33
C GLY A 17 9.50 -4.64 3.13
N CYS A 18 9.02 -4.51 1.90
CA CYS A 18 7.82 -3.75 1.57
C CYS A 18 6.58 -4.29 2.28
N GLU A 19 6.39 -5.61 2.30
CA GLU A 19 5.28 -6.24 3.04
C GLU A 19 5.34 -5.91 4.54
N TYR A 20 6.53 -6.03 5.16
CA TYR A 20 6.72 -5.70 6.57
C TYR A 20 6.50 -4.21 6.85
N ASN A 21 6.90 -3.33 5.94
CA ASN A 21 6.65 -1.89 6.04
C ASN A 21 5.14 -1.59 6.07
N VAL A 22 4.37 -2.19 5.15
CA VAL A 22 2.91 -2.05 5.12
C VAL A 22 2.28 -2.62 6.39
N TYR A 23 2.72 -3.80 6.84
CA TYR A 23 2.26 -4.41 8.08
C TYR A 23 2.45 -3.49 9.28
N ASN A 24 3.63 -2.87 9.43
CA ASN A 24 3.92 -1.97 10.55
C ASN A 24 3.01 -0.74 10.55
N GLN A 25 2.72 -0.17 9.37
CA GLN A 25 1.79 0.96 9.26
C GLN A 25 0.36 0.54 9.60
N ILE A 26 -0.10 -0.63 9.14
CA ILE A 26 -1.41 -1.19 9.51
C ILE A 26 -1.50 -1.40 11.02
N TYR A 27 -0.48 -2.01 11.62
CA TYR A 27 -0.39 -2.25 13.05
C TYR A 27 -0.47 -0.95 13.85
N TYR A 28 0.28 0.07 13.42
CA TYR A 28 0.26 1.41 14.00
C TYR A 28 -1.13 2.05 13.93
N VAL A 29 -1.84 1.92 12.81
CA VAL A 29 -3.18 2.48 12.64
C VAL A 29 -4.22 1.71 13.46
N LYS A 30 -4.19 0.37 13.47
CA LYS A 30 -5.14 -0.44 14.24
C LYS A 30 -5.09 -0.14 15.74
N LYS A 31 -3.91 0.15 16.29
CA LYS A 31 -3.75 0.58 17.70
C LYS A 31 -4.49 1.88 18.09
N ARG A 32 -4.91 2.68 17.11
CA ARG A 32 -5.58 3.98 17.37
C ARG A 32 -7.10 3.88 17.52
N ASN A 33 -7.68 2.71 17.28
CA ASN A 33 -9.12 2.46 17.36
C ASN A 33 -9.96 3.49 16.56
N LEU A 34 -9.49 3.86 15.36
CA LEU A 34 -10.18 4.85 14.51
C LEU A 34 -11.55 4.37 14.03
N PHE A 35 -11.80 3.06 13.99
CA PHE A 35 -13.08 2.46 13.57
C PHE A 35 -14.22 2.79 14.55
N LEU A 36 -13.91 3.22 15.77
CA LEU A 36 -14.88 3.69 16.76
C LEU A 36 -15.29 5.16 16.53
N LYS A 37 -14.57 5.88 15.66
CA LYS A 37 -14.84 7.28 15.35
C LYS A 37 -15.65 7.39 14.06
N GLU A 38 -16.38 8.50 13.93
CA GLU A 38 -16.93 8.88 12.64
C GLU A 38 -15.81 9.14 11.63
N GLY A 39 -15.99 8.64 10.42
CA GLY A 39 -14.99 8.69 9.37
C GLY A 39 -15.55 8.30 8.01
N PRO A 40 -14.75 8.45 6.95
CA PRO A 40 -15.21 8.21 5.59
C PRO A 40 -15.59 6.74 5.39
N LYS A 41 -16.67 6.48 4.66
CA LYS A 41 -17.17 5.11 4.39
C LYS A 41 -16.75 4.56 3.02
N LYS A 42 -16.50 5.44 2.05
CA LYS A 42 -16.06 5.11 0.69
C LYS A 42 -14.99 6.12 0.29
N VAL A 43 -13.84 5.66 -0.18
CA VAL A 43 -12.69 6.52 -0.48
C VAL A 43 -12.03 6.10 -1.80
N LEU A 44 -11.76 7.08 -2.65
CA LEU A 44 -10.87 6.97 -3.81
C LEU A 44 -9.54 7.63 -3.45
N ILE A 45 -8.43 6.92 -3.69
CA ILE A 45 -7.07 7.44 -3.47
C ILE A 45 -6.31 7.42 -4.79
N ILE A 46 -5.90 8.58 -5.28
CA ILE A 46 -5.04 8.71 -6.47
C ILE A 46 -3.59 8.85 -6.01
N GLY A 47 -2.70 7.96 -6.49
CA GLY A 47 -1.33 7.83 -6.00
C GLY A 47 -1.23 6.95 -4.75
N SER A 48 -1.90 5.79 -4.73
CA SER A 48 -2.12 5.01 -3.50
C SER A 48 -1.00 4.05 -3.08
N SER A 49 0.13 3.98 -3.81
CA SER A 49 1.12 2.91 -3.68
C SER A 49 2.35 3.21 -2.81
N SER A 50 2.63 4.48 -2.50
CA SER A 50 3.77 4.87 -1.67
C SER A 50 3.50 6.19 -0.93
N GLY A 51 4.40 6.54 0.00
CA GLY A 51 4.37 7.82 0.72
C GLY A 51 3.03 8.12 1.39
N PHE A 52 2.60 9.38 1.31
CA PHE A 52 1.34 9.82 1.92
C PHE A 52 0.09 9.18 1.31
N GLY A 53 0.10 8.85 0.01
CA GLY A 53 -1.04 8.19 -0.61
C GLY A 53 -1.24 6.76 -0.09
N LEU A 54 -0.15 6.01 0.12
CA LEU A 54 -0.20 4.73 0.81
C LEU A 54 -0.69 4.90 2.25
N ALA A 55 -0.16 5.87 2.99
CA ALA A 55 -0.57 6.13 4.37
C ALA A 55 -2.08 6.46 4.46
N SER A 56 -2.60 7.31 3.57
CA SER A 56 -4.03 7.62 3.47
C SER A 56 -4.86 6.38 3.15
N ASN A 57 -4.40 5.53 2.23
CA ASN A 57 -5.07 4.27 1.91
C ASN A 57 -5.12 3.33 3.12
N ILE A 58 -4.01 3.21 3.87
CA ILE A 58 -3.94 2.38 5.07
C ILE A 58 -4.85 2.93 6.17
N VAL A 59 -4.81 4.23 6.45
CA VAL A 59 -5.65 4.88 7.47
C VAL A 59 -7.13 4.70 7.16
N THR A 60 -7.54 4.90 5.90
CA THR A 60 -8.94 4.76 5.52
C THR A 60 -9.40 3.31 5.49
N THR A 61 -8.59 2.39 4.94
CA THR A 61 -8.93 0.96 4.86
C THR A 61 -8.90 0.28 6.23
N PHE A 62 -7.81 0.39 6.99
CA PHE A 62 -7.62 -0.40 8.22
C PHE A 62 -7.96 0.37 9.50
N GLY A 63 -7.92 1.71 9.44
CA GLY A 63 -8.31 2.57 10.55
C GLY A 63 -9.81 2.76 10.61
N PHE A 64 -10.42 3.26 9.54
CA PHE A 64 -11.85 3.57 9.47
C PHE A 64 -12.73 2.48 8.86
N GLU A 65 -12.13 1.40 8.35
CA GLU A 65 -12.84 0.30 7.68
C GLU A 65 -13.68 0.78 6.48
N ALA A 66 -13.19 1.81 5.80
CA ALA A 66 -13.80 2.35 4.61
C ALA A 66 -13.64 1.38 3.43
N LYS A 67 -14.60 1.39 2.50
CA LYS A 67 -14.44 0.75 1.19
C LYS A 67 -13.50 1.59 0.33
N THR A 68 -12.32 1.06 0.00
CA THR A 68 -11.30 1.83 -0.72
C THR A 68 -11.10 1.39 -2.16
N ILE A 69 -10.87 2.37 -3.03
CA ILE A 69 -10.33 2.18 -4.38
C ILE A 69 -9.04 2.99 -4.46
N GLY A 70 -7.92 2.33 -4.71
CA GLY A 70 -6.62 2.96 -4.96
C GLY A 70 -6.30 2.98 -6.45
N VAL A 71 -5.77 4.09 -6.95
CA VAL A 71 -5.17 4.21 -8.28
C VAL A 71 -3.68 4.45 -8.10
N PHE A 72 -2.87 3.67 -8.81
CA PHE A 72 -1.42 3.80 -8.76
C PHE A 72 -0.80 3.42 -10.10
N HIS A 73 0.46 3.80 -10.29
CA HIS A 73 1.26 3.38 -11.44
C HIS A 73 2.48 2.61 -10.93
N GLY A 74 2.49 1.30 -11.14
CA GLY A 74 3.56 0.43 -10.66
C GLY A 74 3.86 -0.70 -11.63
N GLU A 75 5.13 -0.89 -11.94
CA GLU A 75 5.57 -1.93 -12.86
C GLU A 75 5.88 -3.22 -12.11
N LYS A 76 5.28 -4.33 -12.58
CA LYS A 76 5.76 -5.67 -12.30
C LYS A 76 6.79 -6.03 -13.35
N ASN A 77 8.05 -5.97 -12.98
CA ASN A 77 9.13 -6.32 -13.90
C ASN A 77 9.29 -7.84 -13.96
N TYR A 78 8.98 -8.40 -15.13
CA TYR A 78 9.16 -9.83 -15.44
C TYR A 78 10.59 -10.17 -15.88
N PHE A 79 11.30 -9.19 -16.44
CA PHE A 79 12.67 -9.34 -16.95
C PHE A 79 13.76 -9.10 -15.91
N GLN A 80 13.42 -8.44 -14.79
CA GLN A 80 14.34 -8.18 -13.68
C GLN A 80 13.87 -8.94 -12.45
N ASN A 81 14.80 -9.37 -11.60
CA ASN A 81 14.50 -10.10 -10.36
C ASN A 81 13.89 -9.20 -9.25
N TYR A 82 13.41 -8.01 -9.58
CA TYR A 82 12.76 -7.07 -8.64
C TYR A 82 11.77 -6.17 -9.39
N SER A 83 10.70 -5.74 -8.70
CA SER A 83 9.69 -4.78 -9.18
C SER A 83 9.75 -3.48 -8.38
N ASN A 84 8.96 -2.47 -8.77
CA ASN A 84 8.86 -1.21 -8.03
C ASN A 84 8.29 -1.46 -6.61
N GLU A 85 8.79 -0.71 -5.62
CA GLU A 85 8.27 -0.69 -4.24
C GLU A 85 6.74 -0.56 -4.21
N GLY A 86 6.18 0.37 -4.99
CA GLY A 86 4.74 0.61 -5.01
C GLY A 86 3.92 -0.62 -5.39
N TRP A 87 4.45 -1.47 -6.28
CA TRP A 87 3.81 -2.73 -6.65
C TRP A 87 3.73 -3.70 -5.46
N TYR A 88 4.85 -3.85 -4.72
CA TYR A 88 4.89 -4.71 -3.53
C TYR A 88 4.02 -4.18 -2.39
N ASN A 89 3.99 -2.85 -2.18
CA ASN A 89 3.14 -2.23 -1.16
C ASN A 89 1.66 -2.51 -1.42
N ILE A 90 1.19 -2.34 -2.66
CA ILE A 90 -0.21 -2.63 -3.02
C ILE A 90 -0.51 -4.13 -2.94
N ALA A 91 0.43 -5.00 -3.31
CA ALA A 91 0.27 -6.45 -3.13
C ALA A 91 0.08 -6.82 -1.65
N ALA A 92 0.89 -6.23 -0.76
CA ALA A 92 0.77 -6.43 0.69
C ALA A 92 -0.54 -5.86 1.24
N LEU A 93 -0.93 -4.65 0.84
CA LEU A 93 -2.19 -4.02 1.25
C LEU A 93 -3.40 -4.89 0.86
N ASN A 94 -3.42 -5.40 -0.38
CA ASN A 94 -4.45 -6.32 -0.87
C ASN A 94 -4.47 -7.65 -0.11
N LYS A 95 -3.29 -8.16 0.29
CA LYS A 95 -3.19 -9.38 1.09
C LYS A 95 -3.83 -9.16 2.47
N PHE A 96 -3.46 -8.10 3.16
CA PHE A 96 -3.97 -7.81 4.50
C PHE A 96 -5.46 -7.42 4.50
N SER A 97 -5.93 -6.68 3.48
CA SER A 97 -7.35 -6.35 3.37
C SER A 97 -8.23 -7.58 3.19
N LYS A 98 -7.80 -8.54 2.34
CA LYS A 98 -8.48 -9.82 2.16
C LYS A 98 -8.53 -10.65 3.44
N ILE A 99 -7.41 -10.73 4.18
CA ILE A 99 -7.34 -11.46 5.45
C ILE A 99 -8.34 -10.89 6.46
N LEU A 100 -8.51 -9.57 6.49
CA LEU A 100 -9.42 -8.87 7.41
C LEU A 100 -10.84 -8.70 6.87
N GLY A 101 -11.16 -9.21 5.68
CA GLY A 101 -12.48 -9.05 5.06
C GLY A 101 -12.83 -7.62 4.66
N LEU A 102 -11.85 -6.73 4.52
CA LEU A 102 -12.05 -5.33 4.17
C LEU A 102 -12.09 -5.14 2.65
N TYR A 103 -13.03 -4.34 2.17
CA TYR A 103 -13.09 -4.00 0.75
C TYR A 103 -11.98 -3.01 0.40
N SER A 104 -11.00 -3.50 -0.38
CA SER A 104 -9.99 -2.67 -1.03
C SER A 104 -9.76 -3.17 -2.45
N LYS A 105 -9.92 -2.28 -3.43
CA LYS A 105 -9.58 -2.52 -4.83
C LYS A 105 -8.48 -1.58 -5.25
N ASN A 106 -7.58 -2.03 -6.10
CA ASN A 106 -6.47 -1.22 -6.57
C ASN A 106 -6.35 -1.37 -8.09
N ILE A 107 -6.27 -0.24 -8.78
CA ILE A 107 -6.21 -0.11 -10.24
C ILE A 107 -4.80 0.38 -10.58
N ASN A 108 -4.11 -0.37 -11.45
CA ASN A 108 -2.81 0.01 -11.97
C ASN A 108 -2.98 0.65 -13.35
N CYS A 109 -2.87 1.97 -13.45
CA CYS A 109 -3.04 2.70 -14.71
C CYS A 109 -2.27 4.03 -14.68
N ASP A 110 -2.21 4.69 -15.84
CA ASP A 110 -1.95 6.13 -15.88
C ASP A 110 -3.19 6.86 -15.33
N ALA A 111 -2.96 7.85 -14.46
CA ALA A 111 -3.98 8.39 -13.56
C ALA A 111 -4.39 9.81 -13.91
#